data_AF-A0A958HU83-F1
#
_entry.id   AF-A0A958HU83-F1
#
_cell.length_a   1.000
_cell.length_b   1.000
_cell.length_c   1.000
_cell.angle_alpha   90.00
_cell.angle_beta   90.00
_cell.angle_gamma   90.00
#
_symmetry.space_group_name_H-M   'P 1'
#
loop_
_entity.id
_entity.type
_entity.pdbx_description
1 polymer ?
#
loop_
_entity_poly.entity_id
_entity_poly.type
_entity_poly.pdbx_seq_one_letter_code
_entity_poly.pdbx_strand_id
1 'polypeptide(L)' 'MTITTLFLDIGGVLLTNGWDRYARDRAAEKFGLEGSEMDERHHLTFDTYEEGKLTLDEYLARVI' A
#
# COMPACT_ATOMS: atom_id res chain seq x y z
N MET A 1 32.77 -20.82 -1.57
CA MET A 1 31.83 -20.11 -2.47
C MET A 1 31.75 -18.67 -2.03
N THR A 2 31.78 -17.72 -2.97
CA THR A 2 31.57 -16.29 -2.70
C THR A 2 30.17 -15.89 -3.17
N ILE A 3 29.46 -15.07 -2.40
CA ILE A 3 28.18 -14.48 -2.81
C ILE A 3 28.46 -13.45 -3.92
N THR A 4 27.73 -13.50 -5.04
CA THR A 4 27.87 -12.56 -6.17
C THR A 4 26.65 -11.68 -6.40
N THR A 5 25.52 -11.99 -5.77
CA THR A 5 24.23 -11.37 -6.07
C THR A 5 23.42 -11.22 -4.78
N LEU A 6 22.78 -10.07 -4.63
CA LEU A 6 21.85 -9.77 -3.53
C LEU A 6 20.49 -9.39 -4.13
N PHE A 7 19.42 -9.94 -3.56
CA PHE A 7 18.06 -9.48 -3.80
C PHE A 7 17.63 -8.70 -2.56
N LEU A 8 17.32 -7.43 -2.75
CA LEU A 8 16.97 -6.51 -1.68
C LEU A 8 15.52 -6.07 -1.88
N ASP A 9 14.77 -6.10 -0.78
CA ASP A 9 13.44 -5.50 -0.74
C ASP A 9 13.54 -3.97 -0.86
N ILE A 10 12.44 -3.32 -1.24
CA ILE A 10 12.35 -1.87 -1.37
C ILE A 10 11.76 -1.28 -0.10
N GLY A 11 10.56 -1.72 0.30
CA GLY A 11 9.80 -1.15 1.41
C GLY A 11 10.40 -1.53 2.76
N GLY A 12 10.76 -0.54 3.57
CA GLY A 12 11.38 -0.76 4.88
C GLY A 12 12.83 -1.23 4.83
N VAL A 13 13.44 -1.30 3.63
CA VAL A 13 14.85 -1.68 3.44
C VAL A 13 15.60 -0.58 2.70
N LEU A 14 15.33 -0.39 1.40
CA LEU A 14 15.98 0.65 0.62
C LEU A 14 15.28 2.00 0.76
N LEU A 15 13.96 1.98 0.93
CA LEU A 15 13.09 3.15 1.08
C LEU A 15 12.11 2.93 2.24
N THR A 16 11.39 3.97 2.62
CA THR A 16 10.22 3.81 3.50
C THR A 16 9.09 3.08 2.77
N ASN A 17 8.19 2.45 3.52
CA ASN A 17 6.98 1.87 2.94
C ASN A 17 6.16 2.93 2.20
N GLY A 18 5.68 2.59 0.99
CA GLY A 18 4.97 3.53 0.13
C GLY A 18 3.54 3.81 0.58
N TRP A 19 2.83 2.78 1.07
CA TRP A 19 1.40 2.87 1.41
C TRP A 19 1.03 2.04 2.65
N ASP A 20 1.80 2.20 3.72
CA ASP A 20 1.53 1.55 5.01
C ASP A 20 0.36 2.21 5.76
N ARG A 21 0.02 1.63 6.92
CA ARG A 21 -1.06 2.14 7.78
C ARG A 21 -0.87 3.62 8.15
N TYR A 22 0.34 4.04 8.46
CA TYR A 22 0.59 5.43 8.84
C TYR A 22 0.47 6.39 7.66
N ALA A 23 0.89 5.97 6.46
CA ALA A 23 0.66 6.73 5.24
C ALA A 23 -0.83 6.87 4.94
N ARG A 24 -1.60 5.80 5.13
CA ARG A 24 -3.06 5.81 5.04
C ARG A 24 -3.70 6.75 6.05
N ASP A 25 -3.33 6.66 7.33
CA ASP A 25 -3.86 7.55 8.37
C ASP A 25 -3.62 9.03 8.03
N ARG A 26 -2.41 9.37 7.57
CA ARG A 26 -2.09 10.74 7.12
C ARG A 26 -2.90 11.17 5.90
N ALA A 27 -3.15 10.25 4.96
CA ALA A 27 -3.98 10.55 3.79
C ALA A 27 -5.43 10.77 4.18
N ALA A 28 -5.98 9.93 5.07
CA ALA A 28 -7.34 10.08 5.57
C ALA A 28 -7.53 11.44 6.26
N GLU A 29 -6.58 11.84 7.12
CA GLU A 29 -6.58 13.18 7.73
C GLU A 29 -6.49 14.29 6.67
N LYS A 30 -5.59 14.16 5.70
CA LYS A 30 -5.34 15.18 4.68
C LYS A 30 -6.55 15.42 3.76
N PHE A 31 -7.28 14.37 3.44
CA PHE A 31 -8.39 14.40 2.49
C PHE A 31 -9.77 14.36 3.15
N GLY A 32 -9.84 14.27 4.49
CA GLY A 32 -11.09 14.23 5.24
C GLY A 32 -11.88 12.93 5.04
N LEU A 33 -11.18 11.79 5.01
CA LEU A 33 -11.77 10.46 4.85
C LEU A 33 -11.95 9.78 6.22
N GLU A 34 -12.93 8.88 6.31
CA GLU A 34 -13.09 8.00 7.46
C GLU A 34 -11.99 6.92 7.45
N GLY A 35 -10.94 7.13 8.26
CA GLY A 35 -9.73 6.31 8.23
C GLY A 35 -9.98 4.82 8.52
N SER A 36 -10.89 4.49 9.44
CA SER A 36 -11.23 3.09 9.73
C SER A 36 -11.93 2.40 8.57
N GLU A 37 -12.84 3.10 7.90
CA GLU A 37 -13.54 2.57 6.72
C GLU A 37 -12.58 2.38 5.55
N MET A 38 -11.68 3.34 5.32
CA MET A 38 -10.65 3.24 4.31
C MET A 38 -9.69 2.06 4.58
N ASP A 39 -9.30 1.84 5.84
CA ASP A 39 -8.41 0.74 6.22
C ASP A 39 -9.08 -0.63 6.04
N GLU A 40 -10.36 -0.76 6.42
CA GLU A 40 -11.16 -1.97 6.19
C GLU A 40 -11.30 -2.29 4.69
N ARG A 41 -11.66 -1.29 3.87
CA ARG A 41 -11.78 -1.46 2.41
C ARG A 41 -10.44 -1.78 1.75
N HIS A 42 -9.34 -1.17 2.23
CA HIS A 42 -7.99 -1.49 1.79
C HIS A 42 -7.66 -2.96 2.07
N HIS A 43 -7.94 -3.46 3.27
CA HIS A 43 -7.65 -4.86 3.64
C HIS A 43 -8.37 -5.88 2.73
N LEU A 44 -9.55 -5.54 2.22
CA LEU A 44 -10.31 -6.40 1.31
C LEU A 44 -9.83 -6.37 -0.15
N THR A 45 -9.13 -5.30 -0.57
CA THR A 45 -8.86 -5.02 -1.99
C THR A 45 -7.37 -5.04 -2.34
N PHE A 46 -6.49 -4.83 -1.36
CA PHE A 46 -5.07 -4.56 -1.59
C PHE A 46 -4.34 -5.72 -2.27
N ASP A 47 -4.51 -6.96 -1.82
CA ASP A 47 -3.82 -8.12 -2.40
C ASP A 47 -4.07 -8.25 -3.91
N THR A 48 -5.31 -7.97 -4.35
CA THR A 48 -5.67 -8.02 -5.77
C THR A 48 -5.02 -6.88 -6.57
N TYR A 49 -4.84 -5.71 -5.94
CA TYR A 49 -4.10 -4.59 -6.54
C TYR A 49 -2.59 -4.86 -6.58
N GLU A 50 -2.00 -5.37 -5.49
CA GLU A 50 -0.56 -5.66 -5.40
C GLU A 50 -0.12 -6.74 -6.41
N GLU A 51 -0.97 -7.73 -6.67
CA GLU A 51 -0.76 -8.73 -7.72
C GLU A 51 -0.95 -8.18 -9.16
N GLY A 52 -1.33 -6.91 -9.31
CA GLY A 52 -1.53 -6.27 -10.62
C GLY A 52 -2.83 -6.66 -11.32
N LYS A 53 -3.80 -7.23 -10.59
CA LYS A 53 -5.11 -7.66 -11.13
C LYS A 53 -6.18 -6.56 -11.06
N LEU A 54 -5.88 -5.46 -10.36
CA LEU A 54 -6.65 -4.23 -10.35
C LEU A 54 -5.74 -3.07 -10.73
N THR A 55 -6.29 -2.11 -11.45
CA THR A 55 -5.62 -0.82 -11.65
C THR A 55 -5.67 0.03 -10.38
N LEU A 56 -4.80 1.04 -10.29
CA LEU A 56 -4.83 1.99 -9.18
C LEU A 56 -6.18 2.71 -9.10
N ASP A 57 -6.76 3.10 -10.24
CA ASP A 57 -8.06 3.79 -10.29
C ASP A 57 -9.19 2.91 -9.73
N GLU A 58 -9.22 1.63 -10.09
CA GLU A 58 -10.21 0.67 -9.55
C GLU A 58 -10.01 0.41 -8.06
N TYR A 59 -8.76 0.36 -7.59
CA TYR A 59 -8.46 0.25 -6.17
C TYR A 59 -8.96 1.48 -5.42
N LEU A 60 -8.66 2.69 -5.89
CA LEU A 60 -9.08 3.93 -5.24
C LEU A 60 -10.61 4.07 -5.21
N ALA A 61 -11.30 3.72 -6.30
CA ALA A 61 -12.76 3.76 -6.36
C ALA A 61 -13.46 2.79 -5.39
N ARG A 62 -12.76 1.76 -4.90
CA ARG A 62 -13.27 0.81 -3.89
C ARG A 62 -12.92 1.21 -2.47
N VAL A 63 -11.86 1.98 -2.29
CA VAL A 63 -11.26 2.27 -0.97
C VAL A 63 -11.64 3.65 -0.44
N ILE A 64 -11.78 4.65 -1.32
CA ILE A 64 -12.03 6.06 -0.99
C ILE A 64 -13.47 6.46 -1.31
#